data_AF-A0A6N7TLB5-F1
#
_entry.id   AF-A0A6N7TLB5-F1
#
_cell.length_a   1.000
_cell.length_b   1.000
_cell.length_c   1.000
_cell.angle_alpha   90.00
_cell.angle_beta   90.00
_cell.angle_gamma   90.00
#
_symmetry.space_group_name_H-M   'P 1'
#
loop_
_entity.id
_entity.type
_entity.pdbx_description
1 polymer ?
#
loop_
_entity_poly.entity_id
_entity_poly.type
_entity_poly.pdbx_seq_one_letter_code
_entity_poly.pdbx_strand_id
1 'polypeptide(L)'
;MAEYHVGCGLFGTIYAGTMMKQRKDGLQLWRSKSDVTDEAVSAVLTHFITEMGNSDKTKLEKVWGVIGNRKLKVTFEIFASKEENNDTHMDT
;
A
#
# COMPACT_ATOMS: atom_id res chain seq x y z
N MET A 1 -11.40 -13.98 -19.12
CA MET A 1 -11.42 -13.17 -17.88
C MET A 1 -10.86 -11.80 -18.22
N ALA A 2 -11.45 -10.70 -17.72
CA ALA A 2 -10.86 -9.39 -17.94
C ALA A 2 -9.65 -9.21 -17.02
N GLU A 3 -8.55 -8.66 -17.54
CA GLU A 3 -7.39 -8.33 -16.73
C GLU A 3 -7.72 -7.14 -15.83
N TYR A 4 -7.37 -7.25 -14.55
CA TYR A 4 -7.60 -6.23 -13.54
C TYR A 4 -6.30 -5.50 -13.27
N HIS A 5 -6.37 -4.18 -13.25
CA HIS A 5 -5.22 -3.31 -13.11
C HIS A 5 -5.39 -2.42 -11.88
N VAL A 6 -4.26 -2.12 -11.25
CA VAL A 6 -4.17 -1.14 -10.16
C VAL A 6 -3.32 0.02 -10.64
N GLY A 7 -3.78 1.25 -10.43
CA GLY A 7 -3.07 2.45 -10.85
C GLY A 7 -3.24 3.59 -9.86
N CYS A 8 -2.29 4.53 -9.86
CA CYS A 8 -2.32 5.71 -9.01
C CYS A 8 -2.76 6.94 -9.82
N GLY A 9 -3.73 7.68 -9.28
CA GLY A 9 -4.22 8.94 -9.83
C GLY A 9 -3.30 10.12 -9.56
N LEU A 10 -3.61 11.25 -10.21
CA LEU A 10 -2.85 12.50 -10.08
C LEU A 10 -2.81 13.05 -8.64
N PHE A 11 -3.75 12.64 -7.77
CA PHE A 11 -3.85 13.07 -6.37
C PHE A 11 -3.52 11.96 -5.36
N GLY A 12 -2.83 10.89 -5.79
CA GLY A 12 -2.44 9.79 -4.90
C GLY A 12 -3.54 8.76 -4.61
N THR A 13 -4.77 8.98 -5.11
CA THR A 13 -5.84 7.96 -5.03
C THR A 13 -5.45 6.73 -5.84
N ILE A 14 -5.50 5.56 -5.21
CA ILE A 14 -5.28 4.29 -5.90
C ILE A 14 -6.62 3.81 -6.45
N TYR A 15 -6.63 3.43 -7.73
CA TYR A 15 -7.79 2.88 -8.40
C TYR A 15 -7.53 1.43 -8.79
N ALA A 16 -8.56 0.60 -8.73
CA ALA A 16 -8.56 -0.74 -9.28
C ALA A 16 -9.70 -0.88 -10.31
N GLY A 17 -9.45 -1.59 -11.40
CA GLY A 17 -10.45 -1.70 -12.47
C GLY A 17 -10.00 -2.45 -13.71
N THR A 18 -10.82 -2.40 -14.75
CA THR A 18 -10.51 -3.01 -16.05
C THR A 18 -10.14 -1.93 -17.07
N MET A 19 -9.23 -2.27 -17.98
CA MET A 19 -8.82 -1.36 -19.05
C MET A 19 -9.64 -1.59 -20.32
N MET A 20 -9.87 -0.54 -21.10
CA MET A 20 -10.33 -0.68 -22.48
C MET A 20 -9.22 -1.31 -23.34
N LYS A 21 -9.64 -1.93 -24.46
CA LYS A 21 -8.68 -2.32 -25.51
C LYS A 21 -7.90 -1.07 -25.94
N GLN A 22 -6.59 -1.22 -26.03
CA GLN A 22 -5.70 -0.15 -26.45
C GLN A 22 -6.14 0.36 -27.83
N ARG A 23 -6.29 1.67 -27.95
CA ARG A 23 -6.65 2.32 -29.21
C ARG A 23 -5.44 2.33 -30.15
N LYS A 24 -5.68 2.59 -31.44
CA LYS A 24 -4.62 2.68 -32.47
C LYS A 24 -3.60 3.79 -32.21
N ASP A 25 -3.97 4.80 -31.41
CA ASP A 25 -3.12 5.91 -30.95
C ASP A 25 -2.23 5.54 -29.74
N GLY A 26 -2.31 4.29 -29.26
CA GLY A 26 -1.54 3.79 -28.12
C GLY A 26 -2.12 4.17 -26.77
N LEU A 27 -3.17 4.99 -26.71
CA LEU A 27 -3.80 5.41 -25.46
C LEU A 27 -4.65 4.26 -24.89
N GLN A 28 -4.46 3.99 -23.60
CA GLN A 28 -5.24 3.03 -22.83
C GLN A 28 -6.00 3.76 -21.72
N LEU A 29 -7.33 3.62 -21.73
CA LEU A 29 -8.22 4.28 -20.78
C LEU A 29 -8.92 3.22 -19.93
N TRP A 30 -9.28 3.61 -18.70
CA TRP A 30 -10.11 2.78 -17.84
C TRP A 30 -11.48 2.53 -18.48
N ARG A 31 -11.91 1.27 -18.49
CA ARG A 31 -13.28 0.88 -18.85
C ARG A 31 -14.20 1.01 -17.65
N SER A 32 -13.75 0.48 -16.53
CA SER A 32 -14.36 0.62 -15.21
C SER A 32 -13.23 0.79 -14.21
N LYS A 33 -13.40 1.69 -13.25
CA LYS A 33 -12.50 1.81 -12.11
C LYS A 33 -13.28 2.24 -10.88
N SER A 34 -12.81 1.80 -9.72
CA SER A 34 -13.26 2.28 -8.42
C SER A 34 -12.06 2.65 -7.57
N ASP A 35 -12.29 3.43 -6.54
CA ASP A 35 -11.30 3.68 -5.51
C ASP A 35 -10.97 2.35 -4.81
N VAL A 36 -9.69 2.17 -4.47
CA VAL A 36 -9.26 1.05 -3.64
C VAL A 36 -9.73 1.28 -2.22
N THR A 37 -10.32 0.25 -1.61
CA THR A 37 -10.83 0.32 -0.24
C THR A 37 -9.69 0.35 0.78
N ASP A 38 -9.96 0.87 1.97
CA ASP A 38 -9.00 0.87 3.08
C ASP A 38 -8.55 -0.56 3.46
N GLU A 39 -9.43 -1.54 3.30
CA GLU A 39 -9.12 -2.96 3.49
C GLU A 39 -8.03 -3.44 2.51
N ALA A 40 -8.15 -3.08 1.23
CA ALA A 40 -7.17 -3.47 0.23
C ALA A 40 -5.82 -2.76 0.45
N VAL A 41 -5.82 -1.49 0.90
CA VAL A 41 -4.60 -0.82 1.35
C VAL A 41 -3.99 -1.53 2.56
N SER A 42 -4.81 -1.91 3.53
CA SER A 42 -4.37 -2.66 4.71
C SER A 42 -3.76 -4.02 4.35
N ALA A 43 -4.32 -4.72 3.36
CA ALA A 43 -3.75 -5.97 2.86
C ALA A 43 -2.32 -5.81 2.31
N VAL A 44 -2.04 -4.69 1.64
CA VAL A 44 -0.68 -4.36 1.17
C VAL A 44 0.26 -4.13 2.35
N LEU A 45 -0.19 -3.46 3.42
CA LEU A 45 0.61 -3.30 4.64
C LEU A 45 0.86 -4.65 5.31
N THR A 46 -0.17 -5.50 5.43
CA THR A 46 -0.06 -6.86 5.98
C THR A 46 0.93 -7.72 5.19
N HIS A 47 1.02 -7.55 3.88
CA HIS A 47 2.05 -8.22 3.07
C HIS A 47 3.47 -7.87 3.55
N PHE A 48 3.77 -6.59 3.77
CA PHE A 48 5.09 -6.17 4.28
C PHE A 48 5.33 -6.62 5.72
N ILE A 49 4.31 -6.56 6.59
CA ILE A 49 4.40 -7.07 7.97
C ILE A 49 4.73 -8.57 7.96
N THR A 50 4.08 -9.33 7.09
CA THR A 50 4.32 -10.77 6.94
C THR A 50 5.73 -11.06 6.40
N GLU A 51 6.19 -10.29 5.40
CA GLU A 51 7.57 -10.37 4.90
C GLU A 51 8.61 -10.10 6.01
N MET A 52 8.35 -9.11 6.85
CA MET A 52 9.20 -8.76 7.99
C MET A 52 9.18 -9.86 9.07
N GLY A 53 8.01 -10.40 9.39
CA GLY A 53 7.86 -11.50 10.34
C GLY A 53 8.57 -12.78 9.89
N ASN A 54 8.45 -13.16 8.62
CA ASN A 54 9.14 -14.33 8.06
C ASN A 54 10.68 -14.21 8.05
N SER A 55 11.21 -12.99 8.20
CA SER A 55 12.65 -12.73 8.19
C SER A 55 13.20 -12.29 9.55
N ASP A 56 12.39 -12.36 10.62
CA ASP A 56 12.71 -11.89 11.98
C ASP A 56 13.28 -10.46 12.01
N LYS A 57 12.82 -9.60 11.09
CA LYS A 57 13.29 -8.21 10.95
C LYS A 57 12.27 -7.24 11.50
N THR A 58 12.74 -6.31 12.32
CA THR A 58 11.94 -5.17 12.81
C THR A 58 12.02 -3.95 11.89
N LYS A 59 12.92 -3.97 10.90
CA LYS A 59 13.14 -2.90 9.92
C LYS A 59 13.32 -3.45 8.51
N LEU A 60 12.59 -2.88 7.54
CA LEU A 60 12.66 -3.22 6.13
C LEU A 60 12.85 -1.95 5.29
N GLU A 61 13.90 -1.91 4.47
CA GLU A 61 14.14 -0.82 3.51
C GLU A 61 13.89 -1.31 2.08
N LYS A 62 13.08 -0.58 1.32
CA LYS A 62 12.89 -0.79 -0.12
C LYS A 62 13.17 0.49 -0.89
N VAL A 63 13.80 0.37 -2.04
CA VAL A 63 14.18 1.49 -2.90
C VAL A 63 13.63 1.26 -4.31
N TRP A 64 12.86 2.22 -4.80
CA TRP A 64 12.30 2.21 -6.15
C TRP A 64 12.80 3.39 -6.97
N GLY A 65 13.04 3.15 -8.25
CA GLY A 65 13.26 4.24 -9.21
C GLY A 65 11.96 5.01 -9.45
N VAL A 66 12.04 6.33 -9.52
CA VAL A 66 10.89 7.20 -9.85
C VAL A 66 11.25 8.16 -10.98
N ILE A 67 10.22 8.77 -11.57
CA ILE A 67 10.37 9.69 -12.71
C ILE A 67 11.36 10.83 -12.38
N GLY A 68 12.22 11.12 -13.36
CA GLY A 68 13.20 12.20 -13.29
C GLY A 68 14.53 11.78 -12.67
N ASN A 69 14.99 10.54 -12.89
CA ASN A 69 16.26 10.02 -12.35
C ASN A 69 16.37 10.11 -10.82
N ARG A 70 15.23 10.01 -10.14
CA ARG A 70 15.13 10.05 -8.67
C ARG A 70 14.90 8.65 -8.13
N LYS A 71 15.14 8.46 -6.83
CA LYS A 71 14.84 7.23 -6.11
C LYS A 71 13.96 7.54 -4.90
N LEU A 72 12.95 6.71 -4.69
CA LEU A 72 12.13 6.71 -3.48
C LEU A 72 12.64 5.59 -2.57
N LYS A 73 13.07 5.95 -1.36
CA LYS A 73 13.36 4.99 -0.29
C LYS A 73 12.19 4.98 0.68
N VAL A 74 11.65 3.80 0.97
CA VAL A 74 10.65 3.60 2.04
C VAL A 74 11.25 2.68 3.09
N THR A 75 11.12 3.08 4.34
CA THR A 75 11.54 2.29 5.50
C THR A 75 10.30 1.95 6.31
N PHE A 76 10.07 0.66 6.51
CA PHE A 76 9.05 0.13 7.40
C PHE A 76 9.70 -0.26 8.72
N GLU A 77 9.11 0.16 9.84
CA GLU A 77 9.60 -0.14 11.19
C GLU A 77 8.43 -0.60 12.06
N ILE A 78 8.61 -1.74 12.73
CA ILE A 78 7.63 -2.27 13.69
C ILE A 78 8.17 -1.96 15.10
N PHE A 79 7.35 -1.28 15.90
CA PHE A 79 7.65 -0.95 17.30
C PHE A 79 6.53 -1.46 18.21
N ALA A 80 6.88 -1.86 19.43
CA ALA A 80 5.90 -2.17 20.45
C ALA A 80 5.18 -0.87 20.87
N SER A 81 3.85 -0.86 20.86
CA SER A 81 3.09 0.18 21.54
C SER A 81 3.28 0.04 23.04
N LYS A 82 3.68 1.12 23.73
CA LYS A 82 3.53 1.17 25.19
C LYS A 82 2.04 1.21 25.48
N GLU A 83 1.44 0.11 25.90
CA GLU A 83 0.13 0.17 26.54
C GLU A 83 0.30 0.95 27.85
N GLU A 84 -0.35 2.10 27.96
CA GLU A 84 -0.53 2.78 29.24
C GLU A 84 -1.46 1.90 30.09
N ASN A 85 -0.86 1.11 30.99
CA ASN A 85 -1.58 0.50 32.10
C ASN A 85 -2.12 1.64 33.00
N ASN A 86 -3.34 2.11 32.72
CA ASN A 86 -4.13 2.83 33.71
C ASN A 86 -4.67 1.82 34.73
N ASP A 87 -3.77 1.32 35.59
CA ASP A 87 -4.17 0.72 36.86
C ASP A 87 -4.78 1.83 37.72
N THR A 88 -6.10 1.99 37.60
CA THR A 88 -6.88 2.83 38.49
C THR A 88 -7.01 2.07 39.80
N HIS A 89 -6.09 2.30 40.73
CA HIS A 89 -6.21 1.81 42.10
C HIS A 89 -7.44 2.48 42.73
N MET A 90 -8.55 1.73 42.80
CA MET A 90 -9.71 2.09 43.61
C MET A 90 -9.36 1.76 45.05
N ASP A 91 -8.93 2.77 45.81
CA ASP A 91 -8.93 2.70 47.26
C ASP A 91 -10.39 2.61 47.73
N THR A 92 -10.79 1.44 48.24
CA THR A 92 -12.00 1.25 49.06
C THR A 92 -11.67 1.34 50.53
#